data_AF-A0A6D2I7A1-F1
#
_entry.id   AF-A0A6D2I7A1-F1
#
_cell.length_a   1.000
_cell.length_b   1.000
_cell.length_c   1.000
_cell.angle_alpha   90.00
_cell.angle_beta   90.00
_cell.angle_gamma   90.00
#
_symmetry.space_group_name_H-M   'P 1'
#
loop_
_entity.id
_entity.type
_entity.pdbx_description
1 polymer ?
#
loop_
_entity_poly.entity_id
_entity_poly.type
_entity_poly.pdbx_seq_one_letter_code
_entity_poly.pdbx_strand_id
1 'polypeptide(L)'
;MFVGLMDPNDPNVYEWKKAKNHIQMLGYWADGNCGIMTWCPCGEDLIQEVVDGTRYYTCEQYKYDSVLHVRKRWDTAIEEEVLRLKDENEAHTKKICELGAELHLAKRKAEREAIGEEVEKLKEENAEQAKKLHELGVQHEKTINEVRELWDSILNLSCGCSNCKDEVKKTVGVFGL
;
A
#
# COMPACT_ATOMS: atom_id res chain seq x y z
N MET A 1 -19.72 38.46 11.80
CA MET A 1 -20.74 38.69 12.85
C MET A 1 -20.02 38.65 14.19
N PHE A 2 -20.33 39.59 15.08
CA PHE A 2 -19.55 40.00 16.25
C PHE A 2 -19.17 38.86 17.21
N VAL A 3 -17.86 38.62 17.40
CA VAL A 3 -17.34 37.97 18.62
C VAL A 3 -17.08 39.08 19.62
N GLY A 4 -18.15 39.56 20.27
CA GLY A 4 -18.02 40.45 21.41
C GLY A 4 -17.42 39.65 22.57
N LEU A 5 -16.24 40.06 23.04
CA LEU A 5 -15.70 39.64 24.33
C LEU A 5 -16.73 40.05 25.40
N MET A 6 -17.47 39.07 25.93
CA MET A 6 -18.34 39.29 27.08
C MET A 6 -17.48 39.79 28.25
N ASP A 7 -17.89 40.92 28.85
CA ASP A 7 -17.27 41.46 30.05
C ASP A 7 -17.32 40.40 31.16
N PRO A 8 -16.18 39.97 31.74
CA PRO A 8 -16.15 38.97 32.81
C PRO A 8 -17.00 39.33 34.04
N ASN A 9 -17.34 40.61 34.22
CA ASN A 9 -18.16 41.11 35.32
C ASN A 9 -19.63 41.36 34.94
N ASP A 10 -20.07 41.00 33.73
CA ASP A 10 -21.48 41.08 33.35
C ASP A 10 -22.29 40.03 34.16
N PRO A 11 -23.30 40.45 34.93
CA PRO A 11 -24.15 39.53 35.71
C PRO A 11 -24.83 38.45 34.86
N ASN A 12 -24.97 38.65 33.54
CA ASN A 12 -25.51 37.67 32.61
C ASN A 12 -24.49 36.66 32.08
N VAL A 13 -23.19 36.78 32.38
CA VAL A 13 -22.16 35.79 31.97
C VAL A 13 -22.48 34.42 32.55
N TYR A 14 -23.00 34.36 33.78
CA TYR A 14 -23.42 33.12 34.42
C TYR A 14 -24.60 32.47 33.67
N GLU A 15 -25.64 33.24 33.39
CA GLU A 15 -26.83 32.77 32.67
C GLU A 15 -26.49 32.34 31.23
N TRP A 16 -25.63 33.08 30.53
CA TRP A 16 -25.17 32.70 29.20
C TRP A 16 -24.33 31.43 29.20
N LYS A 17 -23.41 31.26 30.17
CA LYS A 17 -22.65 30.01 30.32
C LYS A 17 -23.59 28.82 30.57
N LYS A 18 -24.60 29.01 31.42
CA LYS A 18 -25.63 28.01 31.71
C LYS A 18 -26.44 27.65 30.46
N ALA A 19 -26.87 28.64 29.67
CA ALA A 19 -27.58 28.44 28.41
C ALA A 19 -26.71 27.75 27.35
N LYS A 20 -25.43 28.12 27.23
CA LYS A 20 -24.49 27.49 26.31
C LYS A 20 -24.26 26.01 26.66
N ASN A 21 -24.05 25.71 27.94
CA ASN A 21 -23.92 24.34 28.41
C ASN A 21 -25.21 23.56 28.12
N HIS A 22 -26.38 24.18 28.31
CA HIS A 22 -27.67 23.57 27.99
C HIS A 22 -27.85 23.29 26.48
N ILE A 23 -27.38 24.17 25.59
CA ILE A 23 -27.42 23.92 24.14
C ILE A 23 -26.45 22.80 23.74
N GLN A 24 -25.25 22.76 24.32
CA GLN A 24 -24.30 21.66 24.08
C GLN A 24 -24.86 20.33 24.56
N MET A 25 -25.48 20.32 25.73
CA MET A 25 -26.22 19.18 26.28
C MET A 25 -27.30 18.67 25.32
N LEU A 26 -28.12 19.56 24.76
CA LEU A 26 -29.13 19.20 23.77
C LEU A 26 -28.51 18.66 22.48
N GLY A 27 -27.35 19.19 22.07
CA GLY A 27 -26.56 18.63 20.96
C GLY A 27 -26.09 17.20 21.25
N TYR A 28 -25.53 16.94 22.43
CA TYR A 28 -25.15 15.59 22.86
C TYR A 28 -26.35 14.65 22.97
N TRP A 29 -27.53 15.15 23.33
CA TRP A 29 -28.77 14.36 23.31
C TRP A 29 -29.22 14.04 21.87
N ALA A 30 -29.10 14.98 20.96
CA ALA A 30 -29.46 14.80 19.55
C ALA A 30 -28.49 13.82 18.85
N ASP A 31 -27.20 13.91 19.16
CA ASP A 31 -26.15 13.14 18.48
C ASP A 31 -25.80 11.82 19.21
N GLY A 32 -25.97 11.77 20.53
CA GLY A 32 -25.50 10.69 21.39
C GLY A 32 -26.55 9.65 21.79
N ASN A 33 -27.83 9.84 21.46
CA ASN A 33 -28.89 8.95 21.94
C ASN A 33 -29.05 7.66 21.10
N CYS A 34 -27.98 7.16 20.48
CA CYS A 34 -27.98 5.92 19.71
C CYS A 34 -27.04 4.88 20.35
N GLY A 35 -27.57 3.70 20.66
CA GLY A 35 -26.80 2.59 21.22
C GLY A 35 -26.68 2.62 22.74
N ILE A 36 -25.60 2.00 23.24
CA ILE A 36 -25.31 1.88 24.67
C ILE A 36 -24.62 3.15 25.15
N MET A 37 -25.37 3.97 25.88
CA MET A 37 -24.85 5.16 26.54
C MET A 37 -23.95 4.76 27.70
N THR A 38 -22.76 5.36 27.80
CA THR A 38 -21.82 5.14 28.92
C THR A 38 -21.89 6.25 29.97
N TRP A 39 -22.45 7.41 29.62
CA TRP A 39 -22.54 8.58 30.49
C TRP A 39 -23.87 9.30 30.26
N CYS A 40 -24.39 9.95 31.31
CA CYS A 40 -25.49 10.89 31.17
C CYS A 40 -24.92 12.26 30.78
N PRO A 41 -25.55 13.00 29.86
CA PRO A 41 -25.14 14.35 29.54
C PRO A 41 -24.92 15.27 30.76
N CYS A 42 -25.66 15.06 31.87
CA CYS A 42 -25.46 15.82 33.11
C CYS A 42 -24.08 15.63 33.78
N GLY A 43 -23.23 14.74 33.27
CA GLY A 43 -21.89 14.44 33.78
C GLY A 43 -21.84 13.25 34.74
N GLU A 44 -22.99 12.66 35.07
CA GLU A 44 -23.07 11.49 35.96
C GLU A 44 -23.04 10.19 35.16
N ASP A 45 -22.53 9.13 35.80
CA ASP A 45 -22.55 7.78 35.23
C ASP A 45 -23.97 7.21 35.17
N LEU A 46 -24.17 6.26 34.26
CA LEU A 46 -25.42 5.51 34.16
C LEU A 46 -25.34 4.25 35.01
N ILE A 47 -26.33 4.06 35.87
CA ILE A 47 -26.52 2.83 36.64
C ILE A 47 -27.44 1.87 35.90
N GLN A 48 -27.23 0.57 36.09
CA GLN A 48 -28.15 -0.45 35.61
C GLN A 48 -29.25 -0.68 36.65
N GLU A 49 -30.48 -0.31 36.30
CA GLU A 49 -31.67 -0.48 37.13
C GLU A 49 -32.53 -1.63 36.60
N VAL A 50 -33.14 -2.43 37.48
CA VAL A 50 -34.12 -3.45 37.11
C VAL A 50 -35.48 -3.08 37.70
N VAL A 51 -36.47 -2.85 36.83
CA VAL A 51 -37.86 -2.51 37.21
C VAL A 51 -38.79 -3.51 36.55
N ASP A 52 -39.56 -4.23 37.37
CA ASP A 52 -40.52 -5.25 36.92
C ASP A 52 -39.91 -6.29 35.95
N GLY A 53 -38.67 -6.69 36.23
CA GLY A 53 -37.91 -7.64 35.41
C GLY A 53 -37.28 -7.04 34.14
N THR A 54 -37.53 -5.76 33.83
CA THR A 54 -36.95 -5.04 32.70
C THR A 54 -35.72 -4.26 33.14
N ARG A 55 -34.63 -4.32 32.35
CA ARG A 55 -33.36 -3.63 32.66
C ARG A 55 -33.27 -2.28 31.95
N TYR A 56 -32.72 -1.30 32.63
CA TYR A 56 -32.54 0.07 32.13
C TYR A 56 -31.14 0.58 32.44
N TYR A 57 -30.59 1.36 31.52
CA TYR A 57 -29.51 2.31 31.81
C TYR A 57 -30.15 3.61 32.28
N THR A 58 -29.93 3.99 33.53
CA THR A 58 -30.61 5.12 34.18
C THR A 58 -29.59 6.02 34.84
N CYS A 59 -29.71 7.33 34.63
CA CYS A 59 -28.94 8.30 35.40
C CYS A 59 -29.50 8.41 36.83
N GLU A 60 -28.65 8.52 37.84
CA GLU A 60 -29.08 8.67 39.23
C GLU A 60 -30.04 9.85 39.43
N GLN A 61 -29.75 10.96 38.76
CA GLN A 61 -30.53 12.20 38.82
C GLN A 61 -31.89 12.12 38.08
N TYR A 62 -32.16 11.03 37.34
CA TYR A 62 -33.43 10.82 36.65
C TYR A 62 -34.65 10.83 37.59
N LYS A 63 -34.46 10.46 38.86
CA LYS A 63 -35.52 10.48 39.87
C LYS A 63 -35.96 11.89 40.27
N TYR A 64 -35.09 12.88 40.06
CA TYR A 64 -35.31 14.27 40.45
C TYR A 64 -35.67 15.15 39.25
N ASP A 65 -35.11 14.85 38.08
CA ASP A 65 -35.43 15.48 36.80
C ASP A 65 -35.45 14.42 35.70
N SER A 66 -36.63 14.10 35.17
CA SER A 66 -36.78 13.07 34.13
C SER A 66 -36.60 13.61 32.70
N VAL A 67 -36.47 14.93 32.52
CA VAL A 67 -36.48 15.58 31.21
C VAL A 67 -35.06 15.68 30.63
N LEU A 68 -34.07 15.94 31.48
CA LEU A 68 -32.67 16.14 31.06
C LEU A 68 -31.74 14.97 31.42
N HIS A 69 -32.30 13.90 31.97
CA HIS A 69 -31.55 12.73 32.41
C HIS A 69 -31.95 11.48 31.64
N VAL A 70 -30.96 10.62 31.44
CA VAL A 70 -31.10 9.45 30.58
C VAL A 70 -31.79 8.34 31.33
N ARG A 71 -32.82 7.78 30.71
CA ARG A 71 -33.34 6.46 31.06
C ARG A 71 -33.66 5.71 29.78
N LYS A 72 -32.90 4.66 29.51
CA LYS A 72 -33.02 3.88 28.29
C LYS A 72 -33.12 2.41 28.62
N ARG A 73 -34.01 1.69 27.94
CA ARG A 73 -34.08 0.24 28.12
C ARG A 73 -32.82 -0.42 27.58
N TRP A 74 -32.37 -1.46 28.28
CA TRP A 74 -31.15 -2.19 27.96
C TRP A 74 -31.22 -2.89 26.59
N ASP A 75 -32.35 -3.48 26.25
CA ASP A 75 -32.58 -4.17 24.98
C ASP A 75 -32.56 -3.21 23.79
N THR A 76 -33.25 -2.07 23.89
CA THR A 76 -33.23 -1.01 22.87
C THR A 76 -31.82 -0.47 22.66
N ALA A 77 -31.10 -0.18 23.76
CA ALA A 77 -29.72 0.32 23.68
C ALA A 77 -28.79 -0.69 22.99
N ILE A 78 -28.96 -1.99 23.24
CA ILE A 78 -28.16 -3.03 22.58
C ILE A 78 -28.53 -3.17 21.11
N GLU A 79 -29.82 -3.15 20.77
CA GLU A 79 -30.25 -3.29 19.39
C GLU A 79 -29.69 -2.17 18.51
N GLU A 80 -29.80 -0.93 18.97
CA GLU A 80 -29.23 0.23 18.28
C GLU A 80 -27.70 0.15 18.17
N GLU A 81 -27.02 -0.29 19.24
CA GLU A 81 -25.55 -0.46 19.24
C GLU A 81 -25.12 -1.51 18.23
N VAL A 82 -25.82 -2.64 18.17
CA VAL A 82 -25.54 -3.73 17.23
C VAL A 82 -25.76 -3.26 15.78
N LEU A 83 -26.80 -2.48 15.52
CA LEU A 83 -27.03 -1.91 14.19
C LEU A 83 -25.92 -0.92 13.82
N ARG A 84 -25.56 0.00 14.70
CA ARG A 84 -24.46 0.95 14.47
C ARG A 84 -23.14 0.23 14.19
N LEU A 85 -22.80 -0.77 15.00
CA LEU A 85 -21.59 -1.56 14.83
C LEU A 85 -21.60 -2.37 13.52
N LYS A 86 -22.76 -2.85 13.07
CA LYS A 86 -22.88 -3.51 11.76
C LYS A 86 -22.58 -2.54 10.63
N ASP A 87 -23.15 -1.35 10.66
CA ASP A 87 -22.94 -0.32 9.63
C ASP A 87 -21.48 0.14 9.60
N GLU A 88 -20.87 0.39 10.76
CA GLU A 88 -19.45 0.73 10.89
C GLU A 88 -18.56 -0.41 10.38
N ASN A 89 -18.88 -1.66 10.70
CA ASN A 89 -18.12 -2.81 10.24
C ASN A 89 -18.23 -3.01 8.71
N GLU A 90 -19.40 -2.77 8.13
CA GLU A 90 -19.57 -2.79 6.68
C GLU A 90 -18.75 -1.68 6.00
N ALA A 91 -18.79 -0.46 6.55
CA ALA A 91 -17.99 0.66 6.06
C ALA A 91 -16.47 0.36 6.15
N HIS A 92 -16.01 -0.19 7.27
CA HIS A 92 -14.63 -0.62 7.45
C HIS A 92 -14.24 -1.73 6.48
N THR A 93 -15.09 -2.74 6.29
CA THR A 93 -14.85 -3.83 5.33
C THR A 93 -14.69 -3.30 3.92
N LYS A 94 -15.58 -2.39 3.50
CA LYS A 94 -15.48 -1.72 2.20
C LYS A 94 -14.17 -0.95 2.07
N LYS A 95 -13.77 -0.20 3.11
CA LYS A 95 -12.53 0.57 3.08
C LYS A 95 -11.28 -0.31 3.00
N ILE A 96 -11.28 -1.45 3.71
CA ILE A 96 -10.21 -2.44 3.64
C ILE A 96 -10.10 -3.02 2.23
N CYS A 97 -11.22 -3.34 1.58
CA CYS A 97 -11.24 -3.82 0.20
C CYS A 97 -10.68 -2.78 -0.78
N GLU A 98 -11.09 -1.51 -0.67
CA GLU A 98 -10.59 -0.42 -1.50
C GLU A 98 -9.08 -0.22 -1.34
N LEU A 99 -8.60 -0.09 -0.09
CA LEU A 99 -7.18 0.08 0.20
C LEU A 99 -6.35 -1.15 -0.20
N GLY A 100 -6.91 -2.35 -0.06
CA GLY A 100 -6.28 -3.59 -0.51
C GLY A 100 -6.07 -3.62 -2.03
N ALA A 101 -7.06 -3.17 -2.79
CA ALA A 101 -6.96 -3.04 -4.24
C ALA A 101 -5.92 -1.97 -4.64
N GLU A 102 -5.94 -0.80 -4.01
CA GLU A 102 -4.96 0.27 -4.25
C GLU A 102 -3.52 -0.20 -3.95
N LEU A 103 -3.32 -0.86 -2.81
CA LEU A 103 -2.02 -1.40 -2.41
C LEU A 103 -1.52 -2.45 -3.41
N HIS A 104 -2.39 -3.33 -3.89
CA HIS A 104 -2.03 -4.34 -4.88
C HIS A 104 -1.59 -3.70 -6.21
N LEU A 105 -2.31 -2.66 -6.67
CA LEU A 105 -1.94 -1.92 -7.87
C LEU A 105 -0.62 -1.18 -7.71
N ALA A 106 -0.39 -0.55 -6.55
CA ALA A 106 0.86 0.14 -6.25
C ALA A 106 2.06 -0.82 -6.25
N LYS A 107 1.93 -2.00 -5.62
CA LYS A 107 2.97 -3.05 -5.64
C LYS A 107 3.31 -3.49 -7.06
N ARG A 108 2.29 -3.81 -7.86
CA ARG A 108 2.50 -4.21 -9.27
C ARG A 108 3.10 -3.10 -10.14
N LYS A 109 2.89 -1.83 -9.79
CA LYS A 109 3.51 -0.71 -10.48
C LYS A 109 5.00 -0.63 -10.13
N ALA A 110 5.33 -0.64 -8.84
CA ALA A 110 6.71 -0.62 -8.37
C ALA A 110 7.53 -1.80 -8.90
N GLU A 111 6.95 -3.02 -8.90
CA GLU A 111 7.58 -4.20 -9.49
C GLU A 111 7.88 -4.02 -10.98
N ARG A 112 6.94 -3.45 -11.75
CA ARG A 112 7.15 -3.19 -13.19
C ARG A 112 8.21 -2.12 -13.45
N GLU A 113 8.29 -1.11 -12.61
CA GLU A 113 9.33 -0.07 -12.70
C GLU A 113 10.71 -0.69 -12.42
N ALA A 114 10.86 -1.46 -11.35
CA ALA A 114 12.11 -2.17 -11.04
C ALA A 114 12.52 -3.17 -12.13
N ILE A 115 11.56 -3.94 -12.67
CA ILE A 115 11.82 -4.84 -13.80
C ILE A 115 12.22 -4.04 -15.04
N GLY A 116 11.60 -2.89 -15.29
CA GLY A 116 11.92 -2.02 -16.42
C GLY A 116 13.36 -1.51 -16.36
N GLU A 117 13.81 -1.05 -15.18
CA GLU A 117 15.19 -0.61 -14.96
C GLU A 117 16.20 -1.75 -15.22
N GLU A 118 15.93 -2.96 -14.72
CA GLU A 118 16.80 -4.11 -14.95
C GLU A 118 16.84 -4.52 -16.43
N VAL A 119 15.70 -4.46 -17.14
CA VAL A 119 15.63 -4.75 -18.57
C VAL A 119 16.47 -3.77 -19.39
N GLU A 120 16.45 -2.46 -19.07
CA GLU A 120 17.27 -1.48 -19.78
C GLU A 120 18.76 -1.73 -19.53
N LYS A 121 19.16 -2.02 -18.30
CA LYS A 121 20.54 -2.39 -17.97
C LYS A 121 21.00 -3.63 -18.76
N LEU A 122 20.17 -4.68 -18.79
CA LEU A 122 20.48 -5.89 -19.56
C LEU A 122 20.55 -5.64 -21.07
N LYS A 123 19.79 -4.69 -21.62
CA LYS A 123 19.89 -4.29 -23.02
C LYS A 123 21.23 -3.63 -23.32
N GLU A 124 21.71 -2.74 -22.44
CA GLU A 124 23.01 -2.10 -22.58
C GLU A 124 24.15 -3.13 -22.51
N GLU A 125 24.09 -4.04 -21.53
CA GLU A 125 25.06 -5.13 -21.40
C GLU A 125 25.07 -6.04 -22.63
N ASN A 126 23.89 -6.42 -23.15
CA ASN A 126 23.79 -7.21 -24.37
C ASN A 126 24.34 -6.47 -25.61
N ALA A 127 24.11 -5.16 -25.72
CA ALA A 127 24.66 -4.36 -26.81
C ALA A 127 26.19 -4.30 -26.75
N GLU A 128 26.75 -4.18 -25.55
CA GLU A 128 28.20 -4.19 -25.34
C GLU A 128 28.81 -5.58 -25.63
N GLN A 129 28.15 -6.65 -25.21
CA GLN A 129 28.56 -8.02 -25.55
C GLN A 129 28.52 -8.26 -27.06
N ALA A 130 27.51 -7.75 -27.78
CA ALA A 130 27.42 -7.87 -29.23
C ALA A 130 28.60 -7.17 -29.95
N LYS A 131 29.03 -6.00 -29.46
CA LYS A 131 30.23 -5.32 -30.00
C LYS A 131 31.49 -6.15 -29.79
N LYS A 132 31.69 -6.69 -28.58
CA LYS A 132 32.85 -7.55 -28.27
C LYS A 132 32.87 -8.81 -29.14
N LEU A 133 31.72 -9.45 -29.36
CA LEU A 133 31.59 -10.58 -30.27
C LEU A 133 31.95 -10.21 -31.70
N HIS A 134 31.53 -9.04 -32.17
CA HIS A 134 31.88 -8.53 -33.49
C HIS A 134 33.40 -8.30 -33.62
N GLU A 135 34.03 -7.63 -32.65
CA GLU A 135 35.48 -7.39 -32.63
C GLU A 135 36.28 -8.69 -32.62
N LEU A 136 35.90 -9.65 -31.77
CA LEU A 136 36.50 -10.99 -31.74
C LEU A 136 36.32 -11.72 -33.07
N GLY A 137 35.16 -11.58 -33.72
CA GLY A 137 34.91 -12.14 -35.05
C GLY A 137 35.86 -11.57 -36.10
N VAL A 138 36.07 -10.25 -36.11
CA VAL A 138 37.03 -9.58 -37.02
C VAL A 138 38.46 -10.06 -36.76
N GLN A 139 38.86 -10.20 -35.48
CA GLN A 139 40.17 -10.75 -35.13
C GLN A 139 40.32 -12.19 -35.59
N HIS A 140 39.31 -13.03 -35.39
CA HIS A 140 39.32 -14.42 -35.80
C HIS A 140 39.48 -14.57 -37.32
N GLU A 141 38.76 -13.77 -38.10
CA GLU A 141 38.88 -13.74 -39.56
C GLU A 141 40.28 -13.32 -40.03
N LYS A 142 40.87 -12.33 -39.35
CA LYS A 142 42.26 -11.92 -39.62
C LYS A 142 43.22 -13.07 -39.35
N THR A 143 43.10 -13.74 -38.20
CA THR A 143 43.93 -14.90 -37.86
C THR A 143 43.76 -16.04 -38.86
N ILE A 144 42.53 -16.31 -39.33
CA ILE A 144 42.28 -17.31 -40.38
C ILE A 144 43.06 -16.96 -41.66
N ASN A 145 43.02 -15.70 -42.08
CA ASN A 145 43.74 -15.26 -43.28
C ASN A 145 45.27 -15.35 -43.13
N GLU A 146 45.81 -14.94 -41.98
CA GLU A 146 47.24 -15.07 -41.68
C GLU A 146 47.71 -16.54 -41.69
N VAL A 147 46.93 -17.45 -41.09
CA VAL A 147 47.21 -18.89 -41.12
C VAL A 147 47.19 -19.41 -42.56
N ARG A 148 46.26 -18.95 -43.39
CA ARG A 148 46.18 -19.32 -44.81
C ARG A 148 47.40 -18.83 -45.61
N GLU A 149 47.85 -17.60 -45.40
CA GLU A 149 49.04 -17.05 -46.06
C GLU A 149 50.33 -17.79 -45.65
N LEU A 150 50.47 -18.12 -44.37
CA LEU A 150 51.56 -18.96 -43.86
C LEU A 150 51.53 -20.33 -44.51
N TRP A 151 50.35 -20.91 -44.68
CA TRP A 151 50.17 -22.19 -45.36
C TRP A 151 50.63 -22.16 -46.82
N ASP A 152 50.20 -21.16 -47.59
CA ASP A 152 50.62 -20.99 -48.98
C ASP A 152 52.14 -20.79 -49.10
N SER A 153 52.74 -20.09 -48.14
CA SER A 153 54.18 -19.90 -48.05
C SER A 153 54.93 -21.22 -47.82
N ILE A 154 54.46 -22.06 -46.89
CA ILE A 154 55.02 -23.40 -46.63
C ILE A 154 54.92 -24.27 -47.88
N LEU A 155 53.77 -24.25 -48.56
CA LEU A 155 53.56 -25.02 -49.78
C LEU A 155 54.53 -24.59 -50.89
N ASN A 156 54.81 -23.29 -51.02
CA ASN A 156 55.77 -22.75 -51.98
C ASN A 156 57.24 -23.07 -51.65
N LEU A 157 57.58 -23.21 -50.36
CA LEU A 157 58.92 -23.61 -49.91
C LEU A 157 59.17 -25.13 -50.03
N SER A 158 58.13 -25.94 -50.11
CA SER A 158 58.26 -27.38 -50.39
C SER A 158 58.81 -27.61 -51.81
N CYS A 159 59.57 -28.70 -52.01
CA CYS A 159 60.04 -29.14 -53.35
C CYS A 159 58.88 -29.04 -54.33
N GLY A 160 58.97 -28.18 -55.35
CA GLY A 160 57.88 -27.91 -56.29
C GLY A 160 57.37 -29.12 -57.10
N CYS A 161 57.95 -30.31 -56.85
CA CYS A 161 57.54 -31.60 -57.36
C CYS A 161 56.15 -32.02 -56.83
N SER A 162 55.34 -32.64 -57.70
CA SER A 162 53.96 -33.04 -57.40
C SER A 162 53.85 -33.94 -56.16
N ASN A 163 54.78 -34.89 -55.99
CA ASN A 163 54.79 -35.78 -54.82
C ASN A 163 54.89 -35.03 -53.48
N CYS A 164 55.81 -34.07 -53.34
CA CYS A 164 55.98 -33.35 -52.08
C CYS A 164 54.78 -32.46 -51.75
N LYS A 165 54.12 -31.87 -52.76
CA LYS A 165 52.88 -31.10 -52.57
C LYS A 165 51.70 -31.98 -52.15
N ASP A 166 51.61 -33.20 -52.67
CA ASP A 166 50.52 -34.13 -52.34
C ASP A 166 50.70 -34.77 -50.95
N GLU A 167 51.94 -35.01 -50.52
CA GLU A 167 52.26 -35.53 -49.18
C GLU A 167 51.95 -34.52 -48.07
N VAL A 168 52.27 -33.24 -48.29
CA VAL A 168 51.96 -32.12 -47.37
C VAL A 168 50.45 -31.88 -47.25
N LYS A 169 49.68 -32.04 -48.35
CA LYS A 169 48.20 -31.94 -48.30
C LYS A 169 47.57 -33.08 -47.51
N LYS A 170 48.10 -34.30 -47.62
CA LYS A 170 47.60 -35.48 -46.89
C LYS A 170 47.82 -35.41 -45.39
N THR A 171 48.97 -34.92 -44.92
CA THR A 171 49.26 -34.80 -43.47
C THR A 171 48.37 -33.79 -42.77
N VAL A 172 47.86 -32.79 -43.49
CA VAL A 172 47.06 -31.70 -42.90
C VAL A 172 45.55 -31.89 -43.02
N GLY A 173 45.05 -32.67 -43.99
CA GLY A 173 43.66 -33.15 -44.00
C GLY A 173 43.27 -33.94 -42.73
N VAL A 174 44.24 -34.39 -41.94
CA VAL A 174 44.06 -35.04 -40.63
C VAL A 174 43.81 -34.02 -39.50
N PHE A 175 44.19 -32.75 -39.66
CA PHE A 175 44.07 -31.70 -38.64
C PHE A 175 42.79 -30.82 -38.78
N GLY A 176 41.97 -31.06 -39.80
CA GLY A 176 40.58 -30.55 -39.84
C GLY A 176 40.42 -29.02 -39.93
N LEU A 177 41.29 -28.33 -40.67
CA LEU A 177 41.05 -26.97 -41.15
C LEU A 177 40.17 -26.99 -42.42
#